data_AF-A0A349LFS7-F1
#
_entry.id   AF-A0A349LFS7-F1
#
_cell.length_a   1.000
_cell.length_b   1.000
_cell.length_c   1.000
_cell.angle_alpha   90.00
_cell.angle_beta   90.00
_cell.angle_gamma   90.00
#
_symmetry.space_group_name_H-M   'P 1'
#
loop_
_entity.id
_entity.type
_entity.pdbx_description
1 polymer ?
#
loop_
_entity_poly.entity_id
_entity_poly.type
_entity_poly.pdbx_seq_one_letter_code
_entity_poly.pdbx_strand_id
1 'polypeptide(L)'
;TEDGAGWEEELLVGEGVQFDRLPISGSGSLTRDNVEAFAAILDEVGEKTAMLYCASSNRVGAMLALKAHWVDGESAEEALELGLASGLTSLERSVRDLLDLGSNTP
;
A
#
# COMPACT_ATOMS: atom_id res chain seq x y z
N THR A 1 -4.72 12.04 10.14
CA THR A 1 -4.06 12.79 9.06
C THR A 1 -2.77 13.33 9.60
N GLU A 2 -1.64 13.13 8.92
CA GLU A 2 -0.39 13.78 9.34
C GLU A 2 -0.51 15.28 9.04
N ASP A 3 -0.43 16.12 10.07
CA ASP A 3 -0.40 17.57 9.92
C ASP A 3 0.96 17.97 9.32
N GLY A 4 0.99 18.32 8.04
CA GLY A 4 2.20 18.88 7.42
C GLY A 4 2.37 18.69 5.92
N ALA A 5 1.55 17.88 5.25
CA ALA A 5 1.76 17.53 3.84
C ALA A 5 0.95 18.37 2.83
N GLY A 6 0.29 19.46 3.26
CA GLY A 6 -0.56 20.28 2.37
C GLY A 6 0.20 21.05 1.28
N TRP A 7 1.50 21.32 1.47
CA TRP A 7 2.29 22.14 0.56
C TRP A 7 2.85 21.37 -0.65
N GLU A 8 3.00 20.04 -0.55
CA GLU A 8 3.48 19.20 -1.66
C GLU A 8 2.46 19.14 -2.80
N GLU A 9 1.18 19.06 -2.44
CA GLU A 9 0.05 19.02 -3.37
C GLU A 9 -0.06 20.31 -4.18
N GLU A 10 0.10 21.47 -3.53
CA GLU A 10 0.02 22.79 -4.17
C GLU A 10 1.20 23.07 -5.11
N LEU A 11 2.39 22.49 -4.85
CA LEU A 11 3.55 22.58 -5.74
C LEU A 11 3.43 21.68 -6.98
N LEU A 12 2.90 20.45 -6.81
CA LEU A 12 2.87 19.44 -7.88
C LEU A 12 1.73 19.64 -8.89
N VAL A 13 0.59 20.20 -8.46
CA VAL A 13 -0.53 20.54 -9.35
C VAL A 13 -0.11 21.56 -10.42
N GLY A 14 0.83 22.45 -10.10
CA GLY A 14 1.40 23.41 -11.07
C GLY A 14 2.24 22.77 -12.18
N GLU A 15 2.72 21.54 -11.99
CA GLU A 15 3.62 20.84 -12.92
C GLU A 15 2.94 19.69 -13.69
N GLY A 16 1.62 19.52 -13.54
CA GLY A 16 0.86 18.48 -14.23
C GLY A 16 1.02 17.08 -13.64
N VAL A 17 1.47 16.97 -12.38
CA VAL A 17 1.57 15.72 -11.64
C VAL A 17 0.26 15.46 -10.90
N GLN A 18 -0.34 14.29 -11.12
CA GLN A 18 -1.48 13.83 -10.31
C GLN A 18 -0.97 13.43 -8.93
N PHE A 19 -1.62 13.94 -7.88
CA PHE A 19 -1.27 13.66 -6.49
C PHE A 19 -2.48 13.08 -5.76
N ASP A 20 -2.34 11.84 -5.27
CA ASP A 20 -3.37 11.13 -4.53
C ASP A 20 -2.93 10.83 -3.10
N ARG A 21 -3.79 11.13 -2.12
CA ARG A 21 -3.51 10.86 -0.70
C ARG A 21 -4.43 9.79 -0.15
N LEU A 22 -3.84 8.69 0.31
CA LEU A 22 -4.55 7.64 1.05
C LEU A 22 -4.33 7.79 2.56
N PRO A 23 -5.41 7.83 3.38
CA PRO A 23 -5.31 7.99 4.83
C PRO A 23 -4.93 6.68 5.55
N ILE A 24 -3.74 6.16 5.28
CA ILE A 24 -3.23 4.92 5.89
C ILE A 24 -2.38 5.27 7.12
N SER A 25 -2.90 5.03 8.33
CA SER A 25 -2.25 5.42 9.60
C SER A 25 -1.64 4.26 10.39
N GLY A 26 -1.83 3.00 9.95
CA GLY A 26 -1.27 1.82 10.59
C GLY A 26 -2.02 0.54 10.24
N SER A 27 -1.88 -0.50 11.06
CA SER A 27 -2.52 -1.81 10.82
C SER A 27 -4.04 -1.74 10.72
N GLY A 28 -4.69 -0.87 11.49
CA GLY A 28 -6.15 -0.66 11.42
C GLY A 28 -6.64 -0.07 10.09
N SER A 29 -5.74 0.47 9.27
CA SER A 29 -6.05 0.97 7.92
C SER A 29 -5.86 -0.08 6.83
N LEU A 30 -5.39 -1.29 7.17
CA LEU A 30 -5.20 -2.39 6.22
C LEU A 30 -6.52 -3.12 5.96
N THR A 31 -7.49 -2.38 5.41
CA THR A 31 -8.84 -2.86 5.12
C THR A 31 -9.00 -3.11 3.62
N ARG A 32 -9.97 -3.95 3.27
CA ARG A 32 -10.32 -4.23 1.87
C ARG A 32 -10.63 -2.95 1.09
N ASP A 33 -11.47 -2.08 1.64
CA ASP A 33 -11.86 -0.80 1.02
C ASP A 33 -10.65 0.09 0.70
N ASN A 34 -9.68 0.20 1.62
CA ASN A 34 -8.47 0.99 1.39
C ASN A 34 -7.57 0.36 0.34
N VAL A 35 -7.50 -0.97 0.27
CA VAL A 35 -6.72 -1.70 -0.74
C VAL A 35 -7.34 -1.55 -2.12
N GLU A 36 -8.67 -1.57 -2.21
CA GLU A 36 -9.39 -1.32 -3.47
C GLU A 36 -9.24 0.13 -3.94
N ALA A 37 -9.32 1.11 -3.03
CA ALA A 37 -9.04 2.50 -3.36
C ALA A 37 -7.59 2.69 -3.86
N PHE A 38 -6.63 2.01 -3.21
CA PHE A 38 -5.24 2.00 -3.66
C PHE A 38 -5.07 1.36 -5.04
N ALA A 39 -5.72 0.23 -5.29
CA ALA A 39 -5.69 -0.43 -6.59
C ALA A 39 -6.25 0.47 -7.70
N ALA A 40 -7.37 1.15 -7.45
CA ALA A 40 -7.97 2.07 -8.41
C ALA A 40 -7.01 3.21 -8.80
N ILE A 41 -6.31 3.80 -7.83
CA ILE A 41 -5.29 4.83 -8.11
C ILE A 41 -4.16 4.28 -8.99
N LEU A 42 -3.68 3.06 -8.72
CA LEU A 42 -2.63 2.45 -9.55
C LEU A 42 -3.12 2.11 -10.96
N ASP A 43 -4.37 1.69 -11.12
CA ASP A 43 -4.97 1.43 -12.43
C ASP A 43 -5.11 2.71 -13.26
N GLU A 44 -5.42 3.85 -12.62
CA GLU A 44 -5.46 5.17 -13.28
C GLU A 44 -4.08 5.64 -13.77
N VAL A 45 -3.02 5.31 -13.02
CA VAL A 45 -1.64 5.54 -13.44
C VAL A 45 -1.34 4.72 -14.71
N GLY A 46 -1.79 3.46 -14.75
CA GLY A 46 -1.58 2.55 -15.88
C GLY A 46 -0.10 2.32 -16.16
N GLU A 47 0.33 2.49 -17.41
CA GLU A 47 1.73 2.31 -17.84
C GLU A 47 2.65 3.51 -17.50
N LYS A 48 2.12 4.54 -16.85
CA LYS A 48 2.92 5.72 -16.48
C LYS A 48 3.78 5.44 -15.26
N THR A 49 4.85 6.20 -15.11
CA THR A 49 5.66 6.17 -13.89
C THR A 49 4.92 6.87 -12.74
N ALA A 50 4.75 6.17 -11.63
CA ALA A 50 4.27 6.75 -10.37
C ALA A 50 5.33 6.64 -9.26
N MET A 51 5.31 7.61 -8.35
CA MET A 51 6.08 7.56 -7.10
C MET A 51 5.12 7.28 -5.95
N LEU A 52 5.32 6.15 -5.28
CA LEU A 52 4.57 5.77 -4.09
C LEU A 52 5.50 5.86 -2.89
N TYR A 53 5.11 6.63 -1.87
CA TYR A 53 5.92 6.82 -0.68
C TYR A 53 5.07 6.86 0.60
N CYS A 54 5.71 6.51 1.70
CA CYS A 54 5.25 6.82 3.05
C CYS A 54 6.49 7.08 3.93
N ALA A 55 6.30 7.44 5.19
CA ALA A 55 7.41 7.79 6.09
C ALA A 55 8.57 6.76 6.16
N SER A 56 8.31 5.46 5.96
CA SER A 56 9.33 4.40 6.07
C SER A 56 9.17 3.25 5.07
N SER A 57 8.39 3.44 3.99
CA SER A 57 7.95 2.40 3.05
C SER A 57 7.16 1.22 3.64
N ASN A 58 7.04 1.11 4.97
CA ASN A 58 6.31 0.02 5.63
C ASN A 58 4.83 -0.07 5.22
N ARG A 59 4.14 1.08 5.10
CA ARG A 59 2.74 1.12 4.63
C ARG A 59 2.64 0.79 3.14
N VAL A 60 3.64 1.19 2.36
CA VAL A 60 3.72 0.88 0.91
C VAL A 60 3.81 -0.62 0.70
N GLY A 61 4.77 -1.29 1.36
CA GLY A 61 4.91 -2.73 1.28
C GLY A 61 3.67 -3.49 1.77
N ALA A 62 3.01 -3.01 2.83
CA ALA A 62 1.77 -3.61 3.31
C ALA A 62 0.64 -3.53 2.26
N MET A 63 0.42 -2.35 1.67
CA MET A 63 -0.64 -2.16 0.67
C MET A 63 -0.36 -2.92 -0.62
N LEU A 64 0.90 -2.98 -1.07
CA LEU A 64 1.29 -3.76 -2.26
C LEU A 64 1.08 -5.26 -2.06
N ALA A 65 1.47 -5.81 -0.89
CA ALA A 65 1.20 -7.21 -0.57
C ALA A 65 -0.30 -7.51 -0.58
N LEU A 66 -1.09 -6.72 0.13
CA LEU A 66 -2.52 -6.96 0.22
C LEU A 66 -3.18 -6.82 -1.16
N LYS A 67 -2.85 -5.81 -1.97
CA LYS A 67 -3.35 -5.66 -3.34
C LYS A 67 -3.04 -6.89 -4.20
N ALA A 68 -1.81 -7.38 -4.17
CA ALA A 68 -1.39 -8.53 -4.97
C ALA A 68 -2.26 -9.77 -4.69
N HIS A 69 -2.53 -10.07 -3.43
CA HIS A 69 -3.37 -11.22 -3.09
C HIS A 69 -4.87 -10.94 -3.32
N TRP A 70 -5.35 -9.79 -2.84
CA TRP A 70 -6.78 -9.50 -2.76
C TRP A 70 -7.40 -9.08 -4.09
N VAL A 71 -6.62 -8.41 -4.93
CA VAL A 71 -7.09 -7.81 -6.19
C VAL A 71 -6.48 -8.55 -7.38
N ASP A 72 -5.17 -8.80 -7.36
CA ASP A 72 -4.48 -9.35 -8.54
C ASP A 72 -4.54 -10.88 -8.61
N GLY A 73 -4.91 -11.53 -7.51
CA GLY A 73 -5.10 -12.98 -7.44
C GLY A 73 -3.80 -13.77 -7.28
N GLU A 74 -2.71 -13.11 -6.89
CA GLU A 74 -1.44 -13.76 -6.54
C GLU A 74 -1.62 -14.65 -5.30
N SER A 75 -0.74 -15.65 -5.13
CA SER A 75 -0.75 -16.44 -3.89
C SER A 75 -0.41 -15.59 -2.67
N ALA A 76 -0.86 -16.03 -1.49
CA ALA A 76 -0.58 -15.33 -0.25
C ALA A 76 0.94 -15.18 -0.01
N GLU A 77 1.71 -16.22 -0.34
CA GLU A 77 3.16 -16.23 -0.25
C GLU A 77 3.83 -15.23 -1.21
N GLU A 78 3.47 -15.24 -2.49
CA GLU A 78 4.02 -14.31 -3.49
C GLU A 78 3.68 -12.85 -3.14
N ALA A 79 2.46 -12.61 -2.69
CA ALA A 79 2.02 -11.31 -2.20
C ALA A 79 2.86 -10.82 -1.01
N LEU A 80 3.14 -11.70 -0.04
CA LEU A 80 3.99 -11.35 1.09
C LEU A 80 5.42 -11.03 0.65
N GLU A 81 6.00 -11.81 -0.26
CA GLU A 81 7.34 -11.57 -0.81
C GLU A 81 7.42 -10.20 -1.50
N LEU A 82 6.41 -9.84 -2.29
CA LEU A 82 6.31 -8.52 -2.91
C LEU A 82 6.31 -7.41 -1.86
N GLY A 83 5.52 -7.57 -0.78
CA GLY A 83 5.48 -6.61 0.30
C GLY A 83 6.83 -6.40 0.97
N LEU A 84 7.53 -7.50 1.28
CA LEU A 84 8.86 -7.48 1.88
C LEU A 84 9.88 -6.79 0.97
N ALA A 85 9.89 -7.14 -0.32
CA ALA A 85 10.74 -6.50 -1.31
C ALA A 85 10.46 -4.98 -1.46
N SER A 86 9.25 -4.55 -1.12
CA SER A 86 8.78 -3.17 -1.19
C SER A 86 8.92 -2.39 0.13
N GLY A 87 9.56 -2.96 1.15
CA GLY A 87 9.87 -2.28 2.42
C GLY A 87 8.88 -2.54 3.56
N LEU A 88 8.05 -3.59 3.46
CA LEU A 88 7.26 -4.09 4.59
C LEU A 88 8.19 -4.51 5.74
N THR A 89 7.92 -4.00 6.94
CA THR A 89 8.72 -4.27 8.14
C THR A 89 7.80 -4.53 9.34
N SER A 90 7.53 -3.53 10.19
CA SER A 90 6.78 -3.75 11.43
C SER A 90 5.30 -4.11 11.23
N LEU A 91 4.74 -3.90 10.03
CA LEU A 91 3.37 -4.34 9.68
C LEU A 91 3.31 -5.79 9.19
N GLU A 92 4.45 -6.48 9.01
CA GLU A 92 4.51 -7.82 8.44
C GLU A 92 3.58 -8.81 9.14
N ARG A 93 3.54 -8.79 10.48
CA ARG A 93 2.65 -9.68 11.23
C ARG A 93 1.18 -9.45 10.85
N SER A 94 0.73 -8.20 10.83
CA SER A 94 -0.64 -7.88 10.44
C SER A 94 -0.94 -8.30 9.01
N VAL A 95 0.01 -8.13 8.08
CA VAL A 95 -0.15 -8.59 6.70
C VAL A 95 -0.25 -10.10 6.63
N ARG A 96 0.60 -10.85 7.34
CA ARG A 96 0.53 -12.32 7.40
C ARG A 96 -0.81 -12.81 7.92
N ASP A 97 -1.33 -12.19 8.99
CA ASP A 97 -2.64 -12.54 9.54
C ASP A 97 -3.77 -12.28 8.53
N LEU A 98 -3.69 -11.17 7.80
CA LEU A 98 -4.67 -10.79 6.76
C LEU A 98 -4.59 -11.61 5.47
N LEU A 99 -3.44 -12.25 5.22
CA LEU A 99 -3.21 -13.16 4.10
C LEU A 99 -3.46 -14.63 4.49
N ASP A 100 -4.00 -14.89 5.69
CA ASP A 100 -4.19 -16.23 6.25
C ASP A 100 -2.89 -17.08 6.31
N LEU A 101 -1.72 -16.44 6.29
CA LEU A 101 -0.41 -17.06 6.52
C LEU A 101 -0.13 -17.28 8.02
N GLY A 102 -1.04 -16.81 8.87
CA GLY A 102 -0.98 -16.82 10.32
C GLY A 102 -1.77 -17.95 10.99
N SER A 103 -1.56 -19.22 10.61
CA SER A 103 -1.61 -20.36 11.55
C SER A 103 -1.15 -21.67 10.91
N ASN A 104 0.14 -21.98 11.09
CA ASN A 104 0.56 -23.37 11.28
C ASN A 104 1.35 -23.45 12.59
N THR A 105 0.60 -23.36 13.69
CA THR A 105 1.04 -23.96 14.95
C THR A 105 0.36 -25.32 15.01
N PRO A 106 1.10 -26.45 14.99
CA PRO A 106 0.49 -27.76 15.26
C PRO A 106 -0.12 -27.83 16.66
#